data_AF-A0ABD7LRV2-F1
#
_entry.id   AF-A0ABD7LRV2-F1
#
_cell.length_a   1.000
_cell.length_b   1.000
_cell.length_c   1.000
_cell.angle_alpha   90.00
_cell.angle_beta   90.00
_cell.angle_gamma   90.00
#
_symmetry.space_group_name_H-M   'P 1'
#
loop_
_entity.id
_entity.type
_entity.pdbx_description
1 polymer ?
#
loop_
_entity_poly.entity_id
_entity_poly.type
_entity_poly.pdbx_seq_one_letter_code
_entity_poly.pdbx_strand_id
1 'polypeptide(L)' 'MKTEIWNGHIIRFVDINDEWWAVAKDVAEALGLKQVTRAIHSLPKDGVTTSKVIDSLGRTQDVNIINEKKYLPHGIQKP' A
#
# COMPACT_ATOMS: atom_id res chain seq x y z
N MET A 1 -2.37 11.78 -4.46
CA MET A 1 -2.89 10.40 -4.68
C MET A 1 -2.95 10.16 -6.17
N LYS A 2 -2.50 9.00 -6.64
CA LYS A 2 -2.60 8.58 -8.06
C LYS A 2 -3.27 7.20 -8.18
N THR A 3 -3.71 6.85 -9.37
CA THR A 3 -4.25 5.53 -9.70
C THR A 3 -3.58 4.98 -10.94
N GLU A 4 -3.24 3.69 -10.93
CA GLU A 4 -2.68 2.99 -12.08
C GLU A 4 -3.47 1.71 -12.35
N ILE A 5 -3.48 1.26 -13.61
CA ILE A 5 -4.12 -0.01 -14.00
C ILE A 5 -3.05 -1.09 -14.08
N TRP A 6 -3.22 -2.14 -13.29
CA TRP A 6 -2.34 -3.30 -13.22
C TRP A 6 -3.12 -4.57 -13.52
N ASN A 7 -2.82 -5.23 -14.65
CA ASN A 7 -3.54 -6.44 -15.09
C ASN A 7 -5.08 -6.28 -15.07
N GLY A 8 -5.60 -5.11 -15.45
CA GLY A 8 -7.04 -4.80 -15.43
C GLY A 8 -7.59 -4.36 -14.07
N HIS A 9 -6.78 -4.34 -13.01
CA HIS A 9 -7.15 -3.87 -11.67
C HIS A 9 -6.69 -2.43 -11.45
N ILE A 10 -7.55 -1.61 -10.84
CA ILE A 10 -7.19 -0.23 -10.46
C ILE A 10 -6.49 -0.29 -9.11
N ILE A 11 -5.26 0.21 -9.05
CA ILE A 11 -4.47 0.30 -7.82
C ILE A 11 -4.27 1.76 -7.45
N ARG A 12 -4.67 2.12 -6.23
CA ARG A 12 -4.48 3.47 -5.67
C ARG A 12 -3.13 3.56 -4.97
N PHE A 13 -2.47 4.70 -5.17
CA PHE A 13 -1.20 5.02 -4.53
C PHE A 13 -1.27 6.35 -3.77
N VAL A 14 -0.63 6.36 -2.61
CA VAL A 14 -0.44 7.52 -1.74
C VAL A 14 1.04 7.90 -1.79
N ASP A 15 1.30 9.20 -1.94
CA ASP A 15 2.66 9.75 -1.82
C ASP A 15 2.96 9.96 -0.34
N ILE A 16 4.08 9.41 0.13
CA ILE A 16 4.59 9.61 1.48
C ILE A 16 6.09 9.82 1.39
N ASN A 17 6.55 11.03 1.70
CA ASN A 17 7.97 11.41 1.68
C ASN A 17 8.64 11.07 0.33
N ASP A 18 8.01 11.45 -0.78
CA ASP A 18 8.50 11.20 -2.14
C ASP A 18 8.56 9.71 -2.54
N GLU A 19 7.96 8.82 -1.73
CA GLU A 19 7.76 7.41 -2.08
C GLU A 19 6.29 7.09 -2.34
N TRP A 20 6.03 6.27 -3.35
CA TRP A 20 4.69 5.79 -3.66
C TRP A 20 4.36 4.51 -2.90
N TRP A 21 3.29 4.57 -2.09
CA TRP A 21 2.76 3.45 -1.33
C TRP A 21 1.43 3.00 -1.92
N ALA A 22 1.27 1.70 -2.15
CA ALA A 22 0.04 1.13 -2.71
C ALA A 22 -0.98 0.82 -1.61
N VAL A 23 -2.27 1.03 -1.90
CA VAL A 23 -3.34 0.57 -1.00
C VAL A 23 -3.35 -0.97 -0.96
N ALA A 24 -3.13 -1.53 0.23
CA ALA A 24 -2.94 -2.97 0.41
C ALA A 24 -4.15 -3.80 -0.05
N LYS A 25 -5.36 -3.26 0.11
CA LYS A 25 -6.59 -3.90 -0.36
C LYS A 25 -6.60 -4.05 -1.87
N ASP A 26 -6.28 -2.99 -2.61
CA ASP A 26 -6.30 -2.98 -4.07
C ASP A 26 -5.28 -3.99 -4.63
N VAL A 27 -4.09 -4.05 -4.02
CA VAL A 27 -3.05 -5.04 -4.36
C VAL A 27 -3.52 -6.46 -4.05
N ALA A 28 -4.10 -6.69 -2.87
CA ALA A 28 -4.58 -8.02 -2.49
C ALA A 28 -5.71 -8.51 -3.41
N GLU A 29 -6.62 -7.61 -3.81
CA GLU A 29 -7.68 -7.92 -4.79
C GLU A 29 -7.10 -8.26 -6.17
N ALA A 30 -6.11 -7.48 -6.65
CA ALA A 30 -5.43 -7.76 -7.91
C ALA A 30 -4.67 -9.11 -7.90
N LEU A 31 -4.19 -9.54 -6.73
CA LEU A 31 -3.53 -10.84 -6.54
C LEU A 31 -4.52 -11.99 -6.21
N GLY A 32 -5.82 -11.71 -6.11
CA GLY A 32 -6.83 -12.72 -5.76
C GLY A 32 -6.75 -13.21 -4.31
N LEU A 33 -6.14 -12.45 -3.41
CA LEU A 33 -5.98 -12.79 -2.00
C LEU A 33 -7.26 -12.49 -1.22
N LYS A 34 -7.97 -13.54 -0.80
CA LYS A 34 -9.21 -13.41 0.00
C LYS A 34 -8.98 -12.83 1.39
N GLN A 35 -7.84 -13.14 2.02
CA GLN A 35 -7.53 -12.79 3.40
C GLN A 35 -6.53 -11.63 3.48
N VAL A 36 -6.95 -10.44 3.07
CA VAL A 36 -6.13 -9.22 3.04
C VAL A 36 -5.43 -8.96 4.38
N THR A 37 -6.15 -9.04 5.49
CA THR A 37 -5.61 -8.82 6.85
C THR A 37 -4.45 -9.76 7.17
N ARG A 38 -4.56 -11.05 6.79
CA ARG A 38 -3.50 -12.04 7.02
C ARG A 38 -2.27 -11.78 6.14
N ALA A 39 -2.49 -11.38 4.88
CA ALA A 39 -1.42 -10.99 3.98
C ALA A 39 -0.64 -9.79 4.55
N ILE A 40 -1.35 -8.76 5.02
CA ILE A 40 -0.75 -7.57 5.64
C ILE A 40 0.05 -7.94 6.89
N HIS A 41 -0.49 -8.77 7.78
CA HIS A 41 0.22 -9.20 9.00
C HIS A 41 1.49 -10.02 8.73
N SER A 42 1.62 -10.65 7.56
CA SER A 42 2.83 -11.38 7.18
C SER A 42 3.95 -10.46 6.68
N LEU A 43 3.64 -9.21 6.36
CA LEU A 43 4.63 -8.25 5.90
C LEU A 43 5.51 -7.78 7.07
N PRO A 44 6.79 -7.45 6.79
CA PRO A 44 7.62 -6.65 7.70
C PRO A 44 6.85 -5.46 8.26
N LYS A 45 7.02 -5.16 9.56
CA LYS A 45 6.39 -3.99 10.20
C LYS A 45 6.69 -2.68 9.46
N ASP A 46 7.88 -2.57 8.87
CA ASP A 46 8.30 -1.38 8.14
C ASP A 46 7.72 -1.34 6.72
N GLY A 47 7.21 -2.45 6.19
CA GLY A 47 6.59 -2.56 4.86
C GLY A 47 5.09 -2.24 4.84
N VAL A 48 4.50 -1.92 6.00
CA VAL A 48 3.08 -1.59 6.15
C VAL A 48 2.91 -0.36 7.03
N THR A 49 2.04 0.55 6.63
CA THR A 49 1.54 1.63 7.50
C THR A 49 0.07 1.93 7.18
N THR A 50 -0.54 2.88 7.89
CA THR A 50 -1.91 3.34 7.65
C THR A 50 -1.91 4.77 7.11
N SER A 51 -2.87 5.06 6.22
CA SER A 51 -3.06 6.41 5.68
C SER A 51 -4.53 6.67 5.36
N LYS A 52 -4.90 7.95 5.31
CA LYS A 52 -6.25 8.38 4.93
C LYS A 52 -6.38 8.43 3.42
N VAL A 53 -7.33 7.68 2.88
CA VAL A 53 -7.67 7.68 1.45
C VAL A 53 -9.13 8.07 1.28
N ILE A 54 -9.40 8.89 0.26
CA ILE A 54 -10.76 9.26 -0.14
C ILE A 54 -11.28 8.19 -1.10
N ASP A 55 -12.44 7.60 -0.78
CA ASP A 55 -13.09 6.63 -1.66
C ASP A 55 -13.84 7.31 -2.81
N SER A 56 -14.36 6.49 -3.74
CA SER A 56 -15.14 6.99 -4.88
C SER A 56 -16.43 7.71 -4.50
N LEU A 57 -16.86 7.64 -3.24
CA LEU A 57 -18.04 8.29 -2.69
C LEU A 57 -17.69 9.57 -1.91
N GLY A 58 -16.41 9.99 -1.92
CA GLY A 58 -15.94 11.20 -1.23
C GLY A 58 -15.74 11.03 0.28
N ARG A 59 -15.80 9.79 0.82
CA ARG A 59 -15.57 9.54 2.24
C ARG A 59 -14.09 9.30 2.51
N THR A 60 -13.62 9.81 3.65
CA THR A 60 -12.26 9.53 4.12
C THR A 60 -12.23 8.24 4.92
N GLN A 61 -11.34 7.32 4.58
CA GLN A 61 -11.15 6.05 5.28
C GLN A 61 -9.67 5.86 5.64
N ASP A 62 -9.40 5.35 6.84
CA ASP A 62 -8.08 4.86 7.21
C ASP A 62 -7.85 3.50 6.55
N VAL A 63 -6.85 3.41 5.67
CA VAL A 63 -6.51 2.19 4.93
C VAL A 63 -5.06 1.78 5.18
N ASN A 64 -4.81 0.48 5.14
CA ASN A 64 -3.45 -0.04 5.12
C ASN A 64 -2.84 0.23 3.75
N ILE A 65 -1.63 0.78 3.77
CA ILE A 65 -0.80 0.99 2.59
C ILE A 65 0.49 0.22 2.75
N ILE A 66 1.01 -0.29 1.65
CA ILE A 66 2.18 -1.15 1.59
C ILE A 66 3.17 -0.61 0.56
N ASN A 67 4.44 -0.80 0.85
CA ASN A 67 5.53 -0.53 -0.06
C ASN A 67 6.61 -1.58 0.18
N GLU A 68 7.43 -1.84 -0.82
CA GLU A 68 8.68 -2.55 -0.67
C GLU A 68 9.68 -1.67 0.08
N LYS A 69 9.49 -1.51 1.40
CA LYS A 69 10.57 -1.01 2.24
C LYS A 69 11.60 -2.11 2.36
N LYS A 70 12.73 -1.91 1.68
CA LYS A 70 13.93 -2.72 1.87
C LYS A 70 14.27 -2.70 3.36
N TYR A 71 14.34 -3.88 3.99
CA TYR A 71 14.99 -4.02 5.29
C TYR A 71 16.43 -3.55 5.11
N LEU A 72 16.70 -2.28 5.40
CA LEU A 72 18.04 -1.74 5.46
C LEU A 72 18.40 -1.77 6.95
N PRO A 73 19.25 -2.70 7.41
CA PRO A 73 19.70 -2.68 8.79
C PRO A 73 20.33 -1.30 9.04
N HIS A 74 19.62 -0.48 9.83
CA HIS A 74 20.04 0.76 10.47
C HIS A 74 21.03 1.62 9.65
N GLY A 75 20.50 2.58 8.88
CA GLY A 75 21.24 3.80 8.54
C GLY A 75 21.68 4.00 7.09
N ILE A 76 21.25 3.16 6.15
CA ILE A 76 21.48 3.42 4.73
C ILE A 76 20.12 3.77 4.11
N GLN A 77 19.98 4.98 3.55
CA GLN A 77 18.88 5.30 2.65
C GLN A 77 19.22 4.80 1.24
N LYS A 78 18.19 4.41 0.47
CA LYS A 78 18.31 3.94 -0.91
C LYS A 78 19.08 4.99 -1.74
N PRO A 79 19.96 4.58 -2.68
CA PRO A 79 20.71 5.51 -3.53
C PRO A 79 19.81 6.42 -4.35
#